data_AF-A0A1V5N694-F1
#
_entry.id   AF-A0A1V5N694-F1
#
_cell.length_a   1.000
_cell.length_b   1.000
_cell.length_c   1.000
_cell.angle_alpha   90.00
_cell.angle_beta   90.00
_cell.angle_gamma   90.00
#
_symmetry.space_group_name_H-M   'P 1'
#
loop_
_entity.id
_entity.type
_entity.pdbx_description
1 polymer ?
#
loop_
_entity_poly.entity_id
_entity_poly.type
_entity_poly.pdbx_seq_one_letter_code
_entity_poly.pdbx_strand_id
1 'polypeptide(L)'
;MEESRRQLSFWSVVTLFFLITVMSQSRLEPVSEVSAGPRKTETKVNSILIRFLQDQITDCATDVNTAKEAVAGAIKAIEKKDEATAKSEMKKADAVLANLQSKIQEFLPNKESE
;
A
#
# COMPACT_ATOMS: atom_id res chain seq x y z
N MET A 1 24.08 1.48 -34.26
CA MET A 1 23.65 1.82 -32.89
C MET A 1 22.30 2.53 -32.93
N GLU A 2 21.21 1.85 -33.31
CA GLU A 2 19.91 2.54 -33.46
C GLU A 2 18.66 1.67 -33.19
N GLU A 3 18.82 0.42 -32.72
CA GLU A 3 17.67 -0.48 -32.46
C GLU A 3 17.30 -0.58 -30.96
N SER A 4 18.20 -0.19 -30.06
CA SER A 4 17.94 -0.24 -28.61
C SER A 4 17.05 0.90 -28.07
N ARG A 5 16.62 1.85 -28.92
CA ARG A 5 15.73 2.97 -28.52
C ARG A 5 14.23 2.65 -28.61
N ARG A 6 13.84 1.47 -29.11
CA ARG A 6 12.41 1.10 -29.31
C ARG A 6 11.89 0.02 -28.36
N GLN A 7 12.60 -0.28 -27.28
CA GLN A 7 12.06 -1.08 -26.17
C GLN A 7 11.90 -0.19 -24.94
N LEU A 8 10.97 0.77 -25.03
CA LEU A 8 10.28 1.22 -23.83
C LEU A 8 9.60 -0.03 -23.26
N SER A 9 10.20 -0.58 -22.21
CA SER A 9 9.72 -1.76 -21.49
C SER A 9 8.21 -1.65 -21.31
N PHE A 10 7.48 -2.72 -21.65
CA PHE A 10 6.03 -2.81 -21.53
C PHE A 10 5.51 -2.26 -20.18
N TRP A 11 6.29 -2.47 -19.11
CA TRP A 11 6.04 -1.96 -17.78
C TRP A 11 6.05 -0.44 -17.67
N SER A 12 6.88 0.26 -18.44
CA SER A 12 6.91 1.72 -18.50
C SER A 12 5.67 2.30 -19.17
N VAL A 13 5.05 1.57 -20.12
CA VAL A 13 3.82 2.01 -20.78
C VAL A 13 2.63 1.80 -19.84
N VAL A 14 2.59 0.66 -19.14
CA VAL A 14 1.54 0.34 -18.16
C VAL A 14 1.53 1.35 -17.00
N THR A 15 2.70 1.69 -16.44
CA THR A 15 2.78 2.68 -15.35
C THR A 15 2.36 4.07 -15.80
N LEU A 16 2.70 4.46 -17.03
CA LEU A 16 2.30 5.74 -17.60
C LEU A 16 0.77 5.82 -17.76
N PHE A 17 0.15 4.75 -18.26
CA PHE A 17 -1.30 4.69 -18.46
C PHE A 17 -2.06 4.77 -17.12
N PHE A 18 -1.59 4.05 -16.10
CA PHE A 18 -2.18 4.06 -14.77
C PHE A 18 -2.14 5.47 -14.14
N LEU A 19 -1.00 6.17 -14.24
CA LEU A 19 -0.86 7.53 -13.73
C LEU A 19 -1.83 8.51 -14.40
N ILE A 20 -2.04 8.38 -15.72
CA ILE A 20 -3.01 9.21 -16.46
C ILE A 20 -4.43 8.91 -15.98
N THR A 21 -4.81 7.64 -15.83
CA THR A 21 -6.14 7.24 -15.36
C THR A 21 -6.43 7.79 -13.95
N VAL A 22 -5.47 7.72 -13.04
CA VAL A 22 -5.60 8.25 -11.67
C VAL A 22 -5.74 9.77 -11.68
N MET A 23 -4.95 10.48 -12.50
CA MET A 23 -5.05 11.94 -12.66
C MET A 23 -6.36 12.40 -13.31
N SER A 24 -7.00 11.54 -14.13
CA SER A 24 -8.31 11.84 -14.72
C SER A 24 -9.46 11.65 -13.72
N GLN A 25 -9.35 10.68 -12.81
CA GLN A 25 -10.38 10.41 -11.78
C GLN A 25 -10.45 11.52 -10.72
N SER A 26 -9.35 12.23 -10.45
CA SER A 26 -9.32 13.34 -9.48
C SER A 26 -9.97 14.64 -9.97
N ARG A 27 -10.47 14.68 -11.22
CA ARG A 27 -11.21 15.82 -11.79
C ARG A 27 -12.73 15.61 -11.85
N LEU A 28 -13.24 14.47 -11.39
CA LEU A 28 -14.67 14.30 -11.15
C LEU A 28 -15.02 15.03 -9.86
N GLU A 29 -15.90 16.03 -9.97
CA GLU A 29 -16.45 16.78 -8.84
C GLU A 29 -16.92 15.82 -7.73
N PRO A 30 -16.75 16.19 -6.44
CA PRO A 30 -17.31 15.41 -5.36
C PRO A 30 -18.81 15.30 -5.58
N VAL A 31 -19.31 14.06 -5.67
CA VAL A 31 -20.74 13.78 -5.79
C VAL A 31 -21.45 14.50 -4.65
N SER A 32 -22.27 15.48 -5.07
CA SER A 32 -23.08 16.39 -4.27
C SER A 32 -23.79 15.71 -3.09
N GLU A 33 -23.86 16.47 -2.01
CA GLU A 33 -24.42 16.16 -0.68
C GLU A 33 -25.70 15.31 -0.73
N VAL A 34 -25.61 14.12 -0.12
CA VAL A 34 -26.78 13.37 0.33
C VAL A 34 -27.47 14.18 1.42
N SER A 35 -28.67 14.69 1.13
CA SER A 35 -29.60 15.29 2.09
C SER A 35 -29.81 14.34 3.28
N ALA A 36 -29.16 14.66 4.40
CA ALA A 36 -29.25 13.93 5.66
C ALA A 36 -30.52 14.34 6.42
N GLY A 37 -31.64 13.65 6.14
CA GLY A 37 -32.77 13.58 7.05
C GLY A 37 -32.43 12.76 8.32
N PRO A 38 -33.12 12.99 9.45
CA PRO A 38 -32.65 12.56 10.77
C PRO A 38 -32.85 11.07 11.01
N ARG A 39 -31.86 10.23 10.69
CA ARG A 39 -31.72 8.86 11.22
C ARG A 39 -30.56 8.81 12.22
N LYS A 40 -30.87 9.08 13.50
CA LYS A 40 -29.92 9.01 14.63
C LYS A 40 -29.46 7.59 15.01
N THR A 41 -29.59 6.60 14.15
CA THR A 41 -29.23 5.20 14.44
C THR A 41 -28.20 4.58 13.48
N GLU A 42 -28.00 5.12 12.27
CA GLU A 42 -27.02 4.58 11.30
C GLU A 42 -25.62 5.22 11.45
N THR A 43 -25.52 6.42 12.04
CA THR A 43 -24.27 7.19 12.09
C THR A 43 -23.24 6.67 13.09
N LYS A 44 -23.68 6.06 14.21
CA LYS A 44 -22.77 5.56 15.25
C LYS A 44 -21.99 4.32 14.79
N VAL A 45 -22.66 3.36 14.13
CA VAL A 45 -22.01 2.14 13.63
C VAL A 45 -21.03 2.49 12.52
N ASN A 46 -21.41 3.40 11.62
CA ASN A 46 -20.51 3.88 10.57
C ASN A 46 -19.28 4.61 11.14
N SER A 47 -19.43 5.41 12.20
CA SER A 47 -18.28 6.06 12.85
C SER A 47 -17.31 5.09 13.53
N ILE A 48 -17.80 3.97 14.08
CA ILE A 48 -16.95 2.96 14.71
C ILE A 48 -16.20 2.15 13.65
N LEU A 49 -16.90 1.74 12.59
CA LEU A 49 -16.27 1.02 11.48
C LEU A 49 -15.23 1.87 10.76
N ILE A 50 -15.52 3.15 10.51
CA ILE A 50 -14.57 4.08 9.89
C ILE A 50 -13.35 4.27 10.78
N ARG A 51 -13.51 4.45 12.10
CA ARG A 51 -12.38 4.53 13.03
C ARG A 51 -11.55 3.27 13.04
N PHE A 52 -12.20 2.11 13.10
CA PHE A 52 -11.51 0.82 13.03
C PHE A 52 -10.69 0.68 11.73
N LEU A 53 -11.27 1.02 10.58
CA LEU A 53 -10.55 1.00 9.30
C LEU A 53 -9.41 2.04 9.25
N GLN A 54 -9.61 3.23 9.82
CA GLN A 54 -8.56 4.24 9.92
C GLN A 54 -7.39 3.75 10.78
N ASP A 55 -7.67 3.14 11.93
CA ASP A 55 -6.64 2.57 12.82
C ASP A 55 -5.85 1.47 12.09
N GLN A 56 -6.54 0.57 11.38
CA GLN A 56 -5.89 -0.48 10.58
C GLN A 56 -5.02 0.08 9.44
N ILE A 57 -5.47 1.15 8.77
CA ILE A 57 -4.69 1.83 7.73
C ILE A 57 -3.46 2.51 8.34
N THR A 58 -3.61 3.15 9.50
CA THR A 58 -2.49 3.80 10.22
C THR A 58 -1.45 2.78 10.69
N ASP A 59 -1.90 1.64 11.21
CA ASP A 59 -1.01 0.54 11.61
C ASP A 59 -0.27 -0.02 10.39
N CYS A 60 -0.98 -0.24 9.28
CA CYS A 60 -0.37 -0.70 8.03
C CYS A 60 0.66 0.31 7.48
N ALA A 61 0.37 1.61 7.54
CA ALA A 61 1.31 2.65 7.13
C ALA A 61 2.56 2.69 8.01
N THR A 62 2.40 2.44 9.32
CA THR A 62 3.52 2.32 10.26
C THR A 62 4.40 1.13 9.92
N ASP A 63 3.79 -0.04 9.73
CA ASP A 63 4.48 -1.28 9.35
C ASP A 63 5.26 -1.10 8.03
N VAL A 64 4.66 -0.44 7.02
CA VAL A 64 5.34 -0.13 5.74
C VAL A 64 6.56 0.78 5.95
N ASN A 65 6.45 1.79 6.80
CA ASN A 65 7.58 2.66 7.12
C ASN A 65 8.70 1.88 7.83
N THR A 66 8.37 1.00 8.77
CA THR A 66 9.36 0.15 9.45
C THR A 66 10.06 -0.79 8.46
N ALA A 67 9.31 -1.42 7.53
CA ALA A 67 9.91 -2.25 6.49
C ALA A 67 10.85 -1.44 5.59
N LYS A 68 10.46 -0.22 5.22
CA LYS A 68 11.30 0.69 4.42
C LYS A 68 12.59 1.09 5.14
N GLU A 69 12.52 1.38 6.43
CA GLU A 69 13.68 1.69 7.26
C GLU A 69 14.64 0.50 7.37
N ALA A 70 14.11 -0.71 7.58
CA ALA A 70 14.90 -1.93 7.61
C ALA A 70 15.61 -2.20 6.27
N VAL A 71 14.92 -2.02 5.13
CA VAL A 71 15.53 -2.13 3.79
C VAL A 71 16.62 -1.06 3.60
N ALA A 72 16.39 0.18 4.01
CA ALA A 72 17.39 1.23 3.94
C ALA A 72 18.62 0.92 4.83
N GLY A 73 18.39 0.32 6.00
CA GLY A 73 19.45 -0.19 6.88
C GLY A 73 20.27 -1.30 6.20
N ALA A 74 19.60 -2.25 5.55
CA ALA A 74 20.24 -3.31 4.79
C ALA A 74 21.10 -2.77 3.65
N ILE A 75 20.60 -1.79 2.87
CA ILE A 75 21.35 -1.15 1.78
C ILE A 75 22.63 -0.49 2.32
N LYS A 76 22.52 0.29 3.40
CA LYS A 76 23.69 0.93 4.03
C LYS A 76 24.71 -0.09 4.55
N ALA A 77 24.25 -1.24 5.06
CA ALA A 77 25.13 -2.31 5.51
C ALA A 77 25.85 -2.99 4.34
N ILE A 78 25.17 -3.21 3.22
CA ILE A 78 25.77 -3.73 1.98
C ILE A 78 26.83 -2.76 1.45
N GLU A 79 26.55 -1.45 1.42
CA GLU A 79 27.53 -0.43 1.02
C GLU A 79 28.79 -0.46 1.88
N LYS A 80 28.65 -0.80 3.17
CA LYS A 80 29.77 -0.95 4.12
C LYS A 80 30.42 -2.34 4.10
N LYS A 81 29.98 -3.25 3.22
CA LYS A 81 30.40 -4.66 3.16
C LYS A 81 30.15 -5.44 4.46
N ASP A 82 29.15 -5.04 5.24
CA ASP A 82 28.71 -5.74 6.44
C ASP A 82 27.52 -6.66 6.11
N GLU A 83 27.84 -7.85 5.60
CA GLU A 83 26.84 -8.84 5.21
C GLU A 83 26.01 -9.38 6.38
N ALA A 84 26.56 -9.40 7.59
CA ALA A 84 25.85 -9.90 8.78
C ALA A 84 24.73 -8.94 9.17
N THR A 85 25.03 -7.64 9.22
CA THR A 85 24.04 -6.60 9.46
C THR A 85 23.04 -6.51 8.31
N ALA A 86 23.50 -6.60 7.06
CA ALA A 86 22.60 -6.60 5.90
C ALA A 86 21.58 -7.75 5.94
N LYS A 87 22.02 -8.98 6.22
CA LYS A 87 21.12 -10.14 6.36
C LYS A 87 20.16 -9.98 7.54
N SER A 88 20.62 -9.39 8.65
CA SER A 88 19.78 -9.13 9.81
C SER A 88 18.67 -8.12 9.50
N GLU A 89 19.02 -7.01 8.86
CA GLU A 89 18.06 -5.96 8.47
C GLU A 89 17.07 -6.45 7.40
N MET A 90 17.53 -7.25 6.42
CA MET A 90 16.61 -7.87 5.46
C MET A 90 15.63 -8.84 6.13
N LYS A 91 16.08 -9.67 7.08
CA LYS A 91 15.16 -10.55 7.84
C LYS A 91 14.10 -9.77 8.61
N LYS A 92 14.44 -8.60 9.15
CA LYS A 92 13.47 -7.72 9.81
C LYS A 92 12.45 -7.19 8.80
N ALA A 93 12.90 -6.74 7.62
CA ALA A 93 12.01 -6.31 6.55
C ALA A 93 11.06 -7.44 6.10
N ASP A 94 11.58 -8.65 5.90
CA ASP A 94 10.80 -9.82 5.51
C ASP A 94 9.74 -10.19 6.56
N ALA A 95 10.08 -10.12 7.85
CA ALA A 95 9.14 -10.39 8.94
C ALA A 95 7.99 -9.38 8.96
N VAL A 96 8.29 -8.09 8.74
CA VAL A 96 7.27 -7.02 8.67
C VAL A 96 6.41 -7.17 7.42
N LEU A 97 7.00 -7.51 6.27
CA LEU A 97 6.26 -7.77 5.03
C LEU A 97 5.34 -8.99 5.14
N ALA A 98 5.79 -10.07 5.78
CA ALA A 98 4.96 -11.25 6.02
C ALA A 98 3.77 -10.93 6.94
N ASN A 99 3.99 -10.12 7.98
CA ASN A 99 2.91 -9.66 8.87
C ASN A 99 1.89 -8.78 8.11
N LEU A 100 2.38 -7.83 7.30
CA LEU A 100 1.54 -7.01 6.42
C LEU A 100 0.71 -7.87 5.45
N GLN A 101 1.33 -8.87 4.83
CA GLN A 101 0.65 -9.78 3.91
C GLN A 101 -0.45 -10.58 4.63
N SER A 102 -0.18 -11.06 5.85
CA SER A 102 -1.19 -11.75 6.67
C SER A 102 -2.37 -10.83 6.99
N LYS A 103 -2.10 -9.61 7.47
CA LYS A 103 -3.14 -8.62 7.76
C LYS A 103 -3.99 -8.31 6.51
N ILE A 104 -3.36 -8.13 5.35
CA ILE A 104 -4.08 -7.89 4.09
C ILE A 104 -4.95 -9.09 3.71
N GLN A 105 -4.48 -10.32 3.92
CA GLN A 105 -5.27 -11.53 3.66
C GLN A 105 -6.49 -11.65 4.56
N GLU A 106 -6.44 -11.16 5.81
CA GLU A 106 -7.61 -11.10 6.70
C GLU A 106 -8.70 -10.14 6.18
N PHE A 107 -8.32 -9.11 5.41
CA PHE A 107 -9.26 -8.16 4.79
C PHE A 107 -9.69 -8.56 3.38
N LEU A 108 -8.95 -9.42 2.70
CA LEU A 108 -9.39 -9.99 1.43
C LEU A 108 -10.45 -11.04 1.75
N PRO A 109 -11.64 -11.00 1.11
CA PRO A 109 -12.60 -12.08 1.26
C PRO A 109 -11.89 -13.37 0.87
N ASN A 110 -11.79 -14.32 1.81
CA ASN A 110 -11.48 -15.70 1.46
C ASN A 110 -12.47 -16.02 0.34
N LYS A 111 -11.95 -16.31 -0.86
CA LYS A 111 -12.76 -16.96 -1.88
C LYS A 111 -13.07 -18.34 -1.32
N GLU A 112 -14.06 -18.41 -0.44
CA GLU A 112 -14.74 -19.65 -0.14
C GLU A 112 -15.21 -20.17 -1.49
N SER A 113 -14.59 -21.27 -1.88
CA SER A 113 -15.13 -22.19 -2.85
C SER A 113 -16.50 -22.64 -2.33
N GLU A 114 -17.55 -21.94 -2.77
CA GLU A 114 -18.83 -22.60 -3.05
C GLU A 114 -18.72 -23.33 -4.39
#